data_AF-A0A645H277-F1
#
_entry.id   AF-A0A645H277-F1
#
_cell.length_a   1.000
_cell.length_b   1.000
_cell.length_c   1.000
_cell.angle_alpha   90.00
_cell.angle_beta   90.00
_cell.angle_gamma   90.00
#
_symmetry.space_group_name_H-M   'P 1'
#
loop_
_entity.id
_entity.type
_entity.pdbx_description
1 polymer ?
#
loop_
_entity_poly.entity_id
_entity_poly.type
_entity_poly.pdbx_seq_one_letter_code
_entity_poly.pdbx_strand_id
1 'polypeptide(L)'
;MVDGAKNEEISFDFAMAEAVKAGDERSIAILRRVGPPVNGVYKGGFDGMMAQRRVMMKYGGYSQSAKKRSYFRSFVIPVLRSGEYSVKDLYGLVKGYKYVLTEMWDAVGATNFPKTCTKFEVPYFVFDGVLDQNTPASLVQTWFDGIEAPQKELIWFEQSGHNPMGDEPVRFKRLLIDRLTTIQKKEKNV
;
A
#
# COMPACT_ATOMS: atom_id res chain seq x y z
N MET A 1 -2.14 -1.75 5.08
CA MET A 1 -2.73 -1.06 6.25
C MET A 1 -2.38 -1.83 7.51
N VAL A 2 -1.92 -1.14 8.56
CA VAL A 2 -1.56 -1.73 9.86
C VAL A 2 -2.41 -1.12 10.98
N ASP A 3 -2.38 0.20 11.08
CA ASP A 3 -3.29 1.02 11.89
C ASP A 3 -3.96 2.01 10.93
N GLY A 4 -5.26 1.85 10.69
CA GLY A 4 -5.98 2.56 9.63
C GLY A 4 -5.89 4.08 9.75
N ALA A 5 -6.12 4.59 10.95
CA ALA A 5 -6.06 6.03 11.21
C ALA A 5 -4.63 6.55 11.04
N LYS A 6 -3.65 5.89 11.68
CA LYS A 6 -2.26 6.38 11.65
C LYS A 6 -1.62 6.24 10.28
N ASN A 7 -1.97 5.19 9.54
CA ASN A 7 -1.50 4.96 8.19
C ASN A 7 -1.84 6.14 7.29
N GLU A 8 -3.12 6.55 7.27
CA GLU A 8 -3.56 7.65 6.41
C GLU A 8 -3.01 9.01 6.86
N GLU A 9 -2.83 9.22 8.16
CA GLU A 9 -2.18 10.43 8.68
C GLU A 9 -0.75 10.55 8.14
N ILE A 10 0.07 9.50 8.28
CA ILE A 10 1.45 9.48 7.79
C ILE A 10 1.49 9.62 6.26
N SER A 11 0.60 8.92 5.53
CA SER A 11 0.48 9.04 4.09
C SER A 11 0.16 10.47 3.64
N PHE A 12 -0.71 11.17 4.36
CA PHE A 12 -1.06 12.56 4.07
C PHE A 12 0.12 13.49 4.35
N ASP A 13 0.79 13.34 5.49
CA ASP A 13 1.93 14.16 5.90
C ASP A 13 3.09 14.04 4.92
N PHE A 14 3.40 12.82 4.45
CA PHE A 14 4.38 12.59 3.39
C PHE A 14 4.01 13.37 2.12
N ALA A 15 2.77 13.24 1.66
CA ALA A 15 2.32 13.89 0.43
C ALA A 15 2.37 15.42 0.54
N MET A 16 2.02 15.98 1.70
CA MET A 16 2.09 17.41 1.96
C MET A 16 3.53 17.90 2.03
N ALA A 17 4.39 17.21 2.79
CA ALA A 17 5.79 17.58 2.97
C ALA A 17 6.54 17.59 1.64
N GLU A 18 6.37 16.56 0.80
CA GLU A 18 7.02 16.50 -0.51
C GLU A 18 6.46 17.52 -1.50
N ALA A 19 5.15 17.82 -1.44
CA ALA A 19 4.56 18.89 -2.24
C ALA A 19 5.12 20.27 -1.87
N VAL A 20 5.25 20.55 -0.57
CA VAL A 20 5.84 21.80 -0.04
C VAL A 20 7.31 21.91 -0.42
N LYS A 21 8.09 20.85 -0.20
CA LYS A 21 9.52 20.79 -0.55
C LYS A 21 9.76 21.04 -2.05
N ALA A 22 8.84 20.58 -2.90
CA ALA A 22 8.91 20.79 -4.34
C ALA A 22 8.34 22.14 -4.82
N GLY A 23 7.75 22.95 -3.94
CA GLY A 23 7.07 24.20 -4.30
C GLY A 23 5.84 23.99 -5.22
N ASP A 24 5.18 22.84 -5.14
CA ASP A 24 4.04 22.51 -6.01
C ASP A 24 2.73 23.01 -5.43
N GLU A 25 2.46 24.30 -5.66
CA GLU A 25 1.24 24.99 -5.21
C GLU A 25 -0.05 24.28 -5.63
N ARG A 26 -0.07 23.59 -6.77
CA ARG A 26 -1.26 22.85 -7.23
C ARG A 26 -1.53 21.64 -6.33
N SER A 27 -0.50 20.84 -6.02
CA SER A 27 -0.65 19.69 -5.13
C SER A 27 -0.96 20.13 -3.71
N ILE A 28 -0.32 21.19 -3.22
CA ILE A 28 -0.61 21.79 -1.91
C ILE A 28 -2.08 22.23 -1.83
N ALA A 29 -2.60 22.94 -2.85
CA ALA A 29 -4.00 23.35 -2.88
C ALA A 29 -4.97 22.16 -2.88
N ILE A 30 -4.65 21.09 -3.62
CA ILE A 30 -5.44 19.84 -3.61
C ILE A 30 -5.47 19.25 -2.21
N LEU A 31 -4.30 19.08 -1.57
CA LEU A 31 -4.20 18.48 -0.24
C LEU A 31 -4.84 19.34 0.84
N ARG A 32 -4.73 20.68 0.78
CA ARG A 32 -5.43 21.59 1.69
C ARG A 32 -6.95 21.49 1.56
N ARG A 33 -7.46 21.31 0.34
CA ARG A 33 -8.91 21.13 0.09
C ARG A 33 -9.43 19.82 0.67
N VAL A 34 -8.66 18.74 0.55
CA VAL A 34 -8.97 17.42 1.14
C VAL A 34 -8.83 17.48 2.67
N GLY A 35 -7.80 18.15 3.17
CA GLY A 35 -7.46 18.16 4.58
C GLY A 35 -6.86 16.83 5.07
N PRO A 36 -6.29 16.81 6.29
CA PRO A 36 -5.85 15.57 6.92
C PRO A 36 -7.04 14.64 7.16
N PRO A 37 -6.83 13.32 7.18
CA PRO A 37 -7.89 12.35 7.44
C PRO A 37 -8.36 12.41 8.90
N VAL A 38 -9.62 12.10 9.14
CA VAL A 38 -10.18 11.90 10.49
C VAL A 38 -10.53 10.42 10.63
N ASN A 39 -9.93 9.74 11.61
CA ASN A 39 -10.07 8.29 11.79
C ASN A 39 -9.78 7.47 10.51
N GLY A 40 -8.78 7.89 9.73
CA GLY A 40 -8.42 7.22 8.46
C GLY A 40 -9.30 7.60 7.27
N VAL A 41 -10.27 8.50 7.44
CA VAL A 41 -11.20 8.89 6.36
C VAL A 41 -10.91 10.31 5.90
N TYR A 42 -10.67 10.49 4.60
CA TYR A 42 -10.49 11.81 4.01
C TYR A 42 -11.82 12.52 3.76
N LYS A 43 -11.80 13.86 3.80
CA LYS A 43 -12.95 14.65 3.36
C LYS A 43 -13.30 14.33 1.92
N GLY A 44 -14.59 14.05 1.67
CA GLY A 44 -15.07 13.60 0.35
C GLY A 44 -14.88 12.11 0.10
N GLY A 45 -14.53 11.31 1.11
CA GLY A 45 -14.46 9.85 1.05
C GLY A 45 -13.51 9.37 -0.04
N PHE A 46 -14.03 8.54 -0.95
CA PHE A 46 -13.29 8.01 -2.10
C PHE A 46 -12.57 9.09 -2.92
N ASP A 47 -13.22 10.23 -3.20
CA ASP A 47 -12.60 11.27 -4.04
C ASP A 47 -11.45 11.98 -3.31
N GLY A 48 -11.59 12.18 -2.00
CA GLY A 48 -10.53 12.72 -1.14
C GLY A 48 -9.33 11.79 -1.07
N MET A 49 -9.58 10.49 -0.84
CA MET A 49 -8.56 9.45 -0.85
C MET A 49 -7.83 9.41 -2.19
N MET A 50 -8.56 9.37 -3.32
CA MET A 50 -7.95 9.35 -4.65
C MET A 50 -7.16 10.63 -4.96
N ALA A 51 -7.57 11.78 -4.42
CA ALA A 51 -6.81 13.02 -4.54
C ALA A 51 -5.49 12.95 -3.77
N GLN A 52 -5.50 12.49 -2.51
CA GLN A 52 -4.29 12.30 -1.71
C GLN A 52 -3.35 11.28 -2.38
N ARG A 53 -3.87 10.14 -2.82
CA ARG A 53 -3.07 9.07 -3.44
C ARG A 53 -2.34 9.54 -4.69
N ARG A 54 -3.00 10.33 -5.54
CA ARG A 54 -2.36 10.89 -6.75
C ARG A 54 -1.17 11.78 -6.41
N VAL A 55 -1.26 12.58 -5.35
CA VAL A 55 -0.15 13.43 -4.89
C VAL A 55 0.95 12.59 -4.26
N MET A 56 0.62 11.67 -3.37
CA MET A 56 1.59 10.73 -2.76
C MET A 56 2.36 9.94 -3.83
N MET A 57 1.67 9.40 -4.84
CA MET A 57 2.30 8.69 -5.95
C MET A 57 3.23 9.59 -6.76
N LYS A 58 2.85 10.86 -7.00
CA LYS A 58 3.66 11.83 -7.74
C LYS A 58 5.06 11.99 -7.14
N TYR A 59 5.17 11.90 -5.82
CA TYR A 59 6.42 12.07 -5.07
C TYR A 59 7.12 10.76 -4.70
N GLY A 60 6.67 9.62 -5.25
CA GLY A 60 7.39 8.35 -5.15
C GLY A 60 7.00 7.48 -3.96
N GLY A 61 6.01 7.87 -3.14
CA GLY A 61 5.53 7.06 -2.02
C GLY A 61 4.83 5.75 -2.40
N TYR A 62 4.72 5.45 -3.69
CA TYR A 62 4.23 4.16 -4.21
C TYR A 62 5.33 3.35 -4.91
N SER A 63 6.30 4.03 -5.51
CA SER A 63 7.40 3.42 -6.27
C SER A 63 8.42 4.50 -6.61
N GLN A 64 9.71 4.15 -6.58
CA GLN A 64 10.77 5.03 -7.08
C GLN A 64 10.65 5.30 -8.58
N SER A 65 10.07 4.36 -9.33
CA SER A 65 10.03 4.45 -10.78
C SER A 65 9.19 5.62 -11.23
N ALA A 66 9.79 6.58 -11.94
CA ALA A 66 9.08 7.73 -12.48
C ALA A 66 7.88 7.34 -13.37
N LYS A 67 7.91 6.17 -14.00
CA LYS A 67 6.81 5.63 -14.81
C LYS A 67 5.60 5.22 -13.97
N LYS A 68 5.81 4.89 -12.69
CA LYS A 68 4.80 4.42 -11.73
C LYS A 68 4.33 5.50 -10.75
N ARG A 69 4.86 6.73 -10.85
CA ARG A 69 4.44 7.90 -10.04
C ARG A 69 3.10 8.53 -10.47
N SER A 70 2.26 7.77 -11.17
CA SER A 70 0.95 8.21 -11.63
C SER A 70 0.00 7.03 -11.60
N TYR A 71 -1.06 7.13 -10.81
CA TYR A 71 -2.12 6.10 -10.73
C TYR A 71 -2.61 5.67 -12.11
N PHE A 72 -2.80 6.63 -13.02
CA PHE A 72 -3.26 6.33 -14.37
C PHE A 72 -2.25 5.48 -15.15
N ARG A 73 -0.96 5.80 -15.08
CA ARG A 73 0.09 5.06 -15.80
C ARG A 73 0.41 3.73 -15.13
N SER A 74 0.36 3.66 -13.80
CA SER A 74 0.75 2.47 -13.02
C SER A 74 -0.36 1.43 -12.91
N PHE A 75 -1.63 1.83 -13.00
CA PHE A 75 -2.78 0.95 -12.80
C PHE A 75 -3.71 0.94 -14.02
N VAL A 76 -4.22 2.10 -14.42
CA VAL A 76 -5.27 2.17 -15.46
C VAL A 76 -4.78 1.69 -16.83
N ILE A 77 -3.61 2.16 -17.29
CA ILE A 77 -3.05 1.73 -18.59
C ILE A 77 -2.77 0.21 -18.62
N PRO A 78 -2.11 -0.40 -17.61
CA PRO A 78 -1.92 -1.85 -17.55
C PRO A 78 -3.22 -2.65 -17.60
N VAL A 79 -4.25 -2.24 -16.85
CA VAL A 79 -5.55 -2.91 -16.87
C VAL A 79 -6.16 -2.89 -18.28
N LEU A 80 -6.19 -1.73 -18.92
CA LEU A 80 -6.73 -1.58 -20.29
C LEU A 80 -5.93 -2.34 -21.35
N ARG A 81 -4.61 -2.45 -21.18
CA ARG A 81 -3.70 -3.12 -22.13
C ARG A 81 -3.50 -4.60 -21.87
N SER A 82 -4.01 -5.12 -20.75
CA SER A 82 -3.86 -6.54 -20.39
C SER A 82 -4.55 -7.48 -21.38
N GLY A 83 -5.63 -7.04 -22.02
CA GLY A 83 -6.48 -7.89 -22.86
C GLY A 83 -7.37 -8.86 -22.06
N GLU A 84 -7.26 -8.88 -20.73
CA GLU A 84 -7.97 -9.80 -19.84
C GLU A 84 -9.39 -9.33 -19.49
N TYR A 85 -9.74 -8.08 -19.83
CA TYR A 85 -11.02 -7.46 -19.47
C TYR A 85 -11.84 -7.11 -20.70
N SER A 86 -13.09 -7.56 -20.74
CA SER A 86 -14.08 -7.00 -21.66
C SER A 86 -14.46 -5.58 -21.25
N VAL A 87 -15.10 -4.82 -22.16
CA VAL A 87 -15.63 -3.48 -21.84
C VAL A 87 -16.62 -3.52 -20.65
N LYS A 88 -17.40 -4.61 -20.55
CA LYS A 88 -18.34 -4.81 -19.44
C LYS A 88 -17.59 -5.03 -18.11
N ASP A 89 -16.49 -5.77 -18.14
CA ASP A 89 -15.67 -6.02 -16.96
C ASP A 89 -14.96 -4.76 -16.49
N LEU A 90 -14.48 -3.92 -17.42
CA LEU A 90 -13.89 -2.62 -17.09
C LEU A 90 -14.90 -1.70 -16.39
N TYR A 91 -16.14 -1.65 -16.89
CA TYR A 91 -17.21 -0.91 -16.22
C TYR A 91 -17.51 -1.48 -14.83
N GLY A 92 -17.59 -2.81 -14.72
CA GLY A 92 -17.77 -3.52 -13.46
C GLY A 92 -16.66 -3.23 -12.46
N LEU A 93 -15.40 -3.23 -12.91
CA LEU A 93 -14.22 -2.93 -12.12
C LEU A 93 -14.28 -1.51 -11.54
N VAL A 94 -14.56 -0.50 -12.37
CA VAL A 94 -14.65 0.90 -11.91
C VAL A 94 -15.79 1.07 -10.90
N LYS A 95 -16.97 0.50 -11.19
CA LYS A 95 -18.11 0.58 -10.29
C LYS A 95 -17.85 -0.15 -8.97
N GLY A 96 -17.31 -1.37 -9.03
CA GLY A 96 -17.01 -2.19 -7.87
C GLY A 96 -15.91 -1.58 -7.01
N TYR A 97 -14.84 -1.07 -7.63
CA TYR A 97 -13.75 -0.41 -6.90
C TYR A 97 -14.25 0.81 -6.12
N LYS A 98 -15.06 1.68 -6.74
CA LYS A 98 -15.66 2.82 -6.04
C LYS A 98 -16.61 2.37 -4.93
N TYR A 99 -17.45 1.36 -5.19
CA TYR A 99 -18.42 0.86 -4.21
C TYR A 99 -17.72 0.29 -2.97
N VAL A 100 -16.80 -0.66 -3.15
CA VAL A 100 -16.08 -1.30 -2.03
C VAL A 100 -15.32 -0.28 -1.19
N LEU A 101 -14.61 0.65 -1.85
CA LEU A 101 -13.88 1.71 -1.13
C LEU A 101 -14.78 2.80 -0.54
N THR A 102 -16.05 2.90 -0.93
CA THR A 102 -16.98 3.82 -0.28
C THR A 102 -17.57 3.16 0.97
N GLU A 103 -18.00 1.90 0.85
CA GLU A 103 -18.70 1.21 1.94
C GLU A 103 -17.76 0.67 3.03
N MET A 104 -16.58 0.17 2.66
CA MET A 104 -15.70 -0.52 3.60
C MET A 104 -14.66 0.39 4.25
N TRP A 105 -14.44 1.60 3.73
CA TRP A 105 -13.27 2.39 4.13
C TRP A 105 -13.31 2.84 5.58
N ASP A 106 -14.49 3.13 6.13
CA ASP A 106 -14.62 3.46 7.56
C ASP A 106 -14.14 2.30 8.44
N ALA A 107 -14.45 1.06 8.07
CA ALA A 107 -13.95 -0.12 8.78
C ALA A 107 -12.44 -0.31 8.60
N VAL A 108 -11.90 -0.01 7.41
CA VAL A 108 -10.46 -0.03 7.16
C VAL A 108 -9.76 1.05 8.01
N GLY A 109 -10.30 2.26 8.09
CA GLY A 109 -9.78 3.35 8.92
C GLY A 109 -9.81 3.04 10.43
N ALA A 110 -10.82 2.30 10.89
CA ALA A 110 -10.94 1.86 12.28
C ALA A 110 -10.03 0.66 12.65
N THR A 111 -9.32 0.06 11.68
CA THR A 111 -8.48 -1.11 11.92
C THR A 111 -7.27 -0.77 12.80
N ASN A 112 -6.93 -1.65 13.74
CA ASN A 112 -5.73 -1.53 14.58
C ASN A 112 -5.10 -2.91 14.84
N PHE A 113 -4.28 -3.38 13.89
CA PHE A 113 -3.63 -4.69 13.99
C PHE A 113 -2.65 -4.84 15.16
N PRO A 114 -1.89 -3.79 15.58
CA PRO A 114 -1.10 -3.90 16.81
C PRO A 114 -1.91 -4.31 18.05
N LYS A 115 -3.21 -4.01 18.09
CA LYS A 115 -4.11 -4.42 19.19
C LYS A 115 -4.82 -5.76 18.95
N THR A 116 -5.08 -6.13 17.70
CA THR A 116 -6.01 -7.23 17.38
C THR A 116 -5.40 -8.39 16.62
N CYS A 117 -4.22 -8.23 16.02
CA CYS A 117 -3.64 -9.17 15.07
C CYS A 117 -2.12 -9.24 15.24
N THR A 118 -1.68 -9.88 16.33
CA THR A 118 -0.24 -10.03 16.65
C THR A 118 0.19 -11.47 16.83
N LYS A 119 -0.72 -12.45 16.70
CA LYS A 119 -0.41 -13.87 16.90
C LYS A 119 -0.81 -14.67 15.67
N PHE A 120 0.14 -15.44 15.15
CA PHE A 120 -0.07 -16.32 14.01
C PHE A 120 0.41 -17.73 14.36
N GLU A 121 -0.41 -18.74 14.08
CA GLU A 121 -0.07 -20.15 14.30
C GLU A 121 0.75 -20.76 13.14
N VAL A 122 1.04 -19.95 12.12
CA VAL A 122 1.73 -20.35 10.89
C VAL A 122 2.95 -19.45 10.63
N PRO A 123 3.94 -19.92 9.85
CA PRO A 123 5.02 -19.06 9.38
C PRO A 123 4.50 -17.77 8.70
N TYR A 124 5.02 -16.62 9.11
CA TYR A 124 4.53 -15.30 8.69
C TYR A 124 5.63 -14.45 8.05
N PHE A 125 5.48 -14.11 6.77
CA PHE A 125 6.48 -13.36 6.01
C PHE A 125 5.84 -12.10 5.42
N VAL A 126 6.48 -10.96 5.65
CA VAL A 126 6.07 -9.68 5.06
C VAL A 126 7.12 -9.29 4.02
N PHE A 127 6.66 -8.99 2.81
CA PHE A 127 7.49 -8.48 1.72
C PHE A 127 7.05 -7.05 1.46
N ASP A 128 7.87 -6.09 1.86
CA ASP A 128 7.47 -4.68 1.82
C ASP A 128 8.59 -3.76 1.31
N GLY A 129 8.21 -2.64 0.73
CA GLY A 129 9.13 -1.64 0.22
C GLY A 129 9.41 -0.56 1.27
N VAL A 130 10.68 -0.22 1.48
CA VAL A 130 11.05 0.82 2.46
C VAL A 130 10.51 2.21 2.09
N LEU A 131 10.08 2.41 0.84
CA LEU A 131 9.50 3.66 0.35
C LEU A 131 7.98 3.63 0.29
N ASP A 132 7.33 2.57 0.78
CA ASP A 132 5.88 2.53 0.83
C ASP A 132 5.37 3.62 1.79
N GLN A 133 4.54 4.51 1.25
CA GLN A 133 3.80 5.53 1.98
C GLN A 133 2.29 5.30 1.86
N ASN A 134 1.84 4.26 1.17
CA ASN A 134 0.46 3.77 1.17
C ASN A 134 0.22 2.80 2.32
N THR A 135 1.20 1.97 2.67
CA THR A 135 1.31 1.30 3.97
C THR A 135 2.67 1.65 4.58
N PRO A 136 2.79 2.75 5.34
CA PRO A 136 4.07 3.27 5.80
C PRO A 136 4.97 2.22 6.43
N ALA A 137 6.19 2.08 5.90
CA ALA A 137 7.17 1.09 6.35
C ALA A 137 7.45 1.16 7.87
N SER A 138 7.39 2.36 8.44
CA SER A 138 7.53 2.57 9.90
C SER A 138 6.44 1.88 10.73
N LEU A 139 5.19 1.87 10.25
CA LEU A 139 4.09 1.15 10.90
C LEU A 139 4.25 -0.35 10.76
N VAL A 140 4.66 -0.81 9.58
CA VAL A 140 4.91 -2.24 9.32
C VAL A 140 6.00 -2.77 10.24
N GLN A 141 7.13 -2.07 10.37
CA GLN A 141 8.21 -2.45 11.29
C GLN A 141 7.70 -2.56 12.72
N THR A 142 7.05 -1.51 13.22
CA THR A 142 6.56 -1.45 14.61
C THR A 142 5.58 -2.58 14.92
N TRP A 143 4.67 -2.88 13.99
CA TRP A 143 3.73 -3.99 14.16
C TRP A 143 4.42 -5.35 14.08
N PHE A 144 5.31 -5.54 13.10
CA PHE A 144 6.03 -6.78 12.90
C PHE A 144 6.90 -7.16 14.11
N ASP A 145 7.49 -6.18 14.78
CA ASP A 145 8.28 -6.40 16.00
C ASP A 145 7.42 -7.05 17.10
N GLY A 146 6.14 -6.66 17.21
CA GLY A 146 5.16 -7.22 18.13
C GLY A 146 4.50 -8.53 17.70
N ILE A 147 4.79 -9.06 16.51
CA ILE A 147 4.20 -10.32 16.03
C ILE A 147 4.83 -11.55 16.72
N GLU A 148 4.01 -12.50 17.14
CA GLU A 148 4.37 -13.86 17.52
C GLU A 148 4.00 -14.83 16.41
N ALA A 149 4.95 -15.62 15.93
CA ALA A 149 4.72 -16.70 14.96
C ALA A 149 5.82 -17.79 15.06
N PRO A 150 5.55 -19.05 14.66
CA PRO A 150 6.55 -20.13 14.65
C PRO A 150 7.82 -19.80 13.85
N GLN A 151 7.65 -19.01 12.79
CA GLN A 151 8.73 -18.40 12.03
C GLN A 151 8.21 -17.07 11.51
N LYS A 152 8.96 -15.98 11.70
CA LYS A 152 8.62 -14.68 11.10
C LYS A 152 9.80 -14.03 10.41
N GLU A 153 9.54 -13.32 9.32
CA GLU A 153 10.56 -12.48 8.68
C GLU A 153 9.91 -11.29 7.97
N LEU A 154 10.52 -10.12 8.13
CA LEU A 154 10.20 -8.90 7.41
C LEU A 154 11.29 -8.67 6.37
N ILE A 155 10.94 -8.83 5.10
CA ILE A 155 11.84 -8.70 3.95
C ILE A 155 11.66 -7.31 3.35
N TRP A 156 12.68 -6.47 3.57
CA TRP A 156 12.73 -5.12 3.02
C TRP A 156 13.26 -5.08 1.58
N PHE A 157 12.52 -4.38 0.73
CA PHE A 157 12.86 -4.07 -0.64
C PHE A 157 13.31 -2.62 -0.75
N GLU A 158 14.63 -2.43 -0.61
CA GLU A 158 15.30 -1.11 -0.58
C GLU A 158 14.98 -0.19 -1.77
N GLN A 159 14.64 -0.76 -2.93
CA GLN A 159 14.36 0.00 -4.15
C GLN A 159 12.86 0.04 -4.50
N SER A 160 12.00 -0.41 -3.59
CA SER A 160 10.58 -0.57 -3.82
C SER A 160 9.74 0.33 -2.92
N GLY A 161 8.59 0.74 -3.44
CA GLY A 161 7.50 1.29 -2.62
C GLY A 161 6.42 0.23 -2.37
N HIS A 162 5.16 0.62 -2.51
CA HIS A 162 3.97 -0.20 -2.24
C HIS A 162 3.86 -1.52 -3.03
N ASN A 163 4.64 -1.69 -4.11
CA ASN A 163 4.57 -2.88 -4.95
C ASN A 163 5.95 -3.51 -5.22
N PRO A 164 6.56 -4.19 -4.24
CA PRO A 164 7.86 -4.84 -4.40
C PRO A 164 7.90 -5.90 -5.51
N MET A 165 6.81 -6.64 -5.70
CA MET A 165 6.72 -7.62 -6.80
C MET A 165 6.75 -6.96 -8.18
N GLY A 166 6.33 -5.70 -8.29
CA GLY A 166 6.42 -4.92 -9.52
C GLY A 166 7.73 -4.15 -9.67
N ASP A 167 8.31 -3.66 -8.58
CA ASP A 167 9.54 -2.84 -8.57
C ASP A 167 10.81 -3.70 -8.66
N GLU A 168 10.87 -4.81 -7.92
CA GLU A 168 12.01 -5.74 -7.90
C GLU A 168 11.56 -7.19 -8.20
N PRO A 169 10.94 -7.47 -9.37
CA PRO A 169 10.25 -8.74 -9.66
C PRO A 169 11.15 -9.97 -9.59
N VAL A 170 12.42 -9.85 -10.01
CA VAL A 170 13.39 -10.97 -9.97
C VAL A 170 13.72 -11.34 -8.52
N ARG A 171 14.01 -10.33 -7.70
CA ARG A 171 14.33 -10.52 -6.28
C ARG A 171 13.12 -11.03 -5.51
N PHE A 172 11.93 -10.47 -5.75
CA PHE A 172 10.69 -10.88 -5.11
C PHE A 172 10.41 -12.37 -5.37
N LYS A 173 10.42 -12.80 -6.64
CA LYS A 173 10.19 -14.20 -7.00
C LYS A 173 11.20 -15.14 -6.37
N ARG A 174 12.50 -14.79 -6.41
CA ARG A 174 13.55 -15.61 -5.79
C ARG A 174 13.30 -15.81 -4.30
N LEU A 175 13.12 -14.71 -3.56
CA LEU A 175 12.91 -14.77 -2.11
C LEU A 175 11.64 -15.52 -1.73
N LEU A 176 10.54 -15.33 -2.48
CA LEU A 176 9.30 -16.08 -2.26
C LEU A 176 9.53 -17.60 -2.43
N ILE A 177 10.15 -18.01 -3.53
CA ILE A 177 10.44 -19.42 -3.80
C ILE A 177 11.35 -20.00 -2.71
N ASP A 178 12.39 -19.27 -2.31
CA ASP A 178 13.34 -19.70 -1.28
C ASP A 178 12.63 -19.96 0.06
N ARG A 179 11.75 -19.05 0.50
CA ARG A 179 11.01 -19.20 1.76
C ARG A 179 10.02 -20.36 1.70
N LEU A 180 9.23 -20.46 0.63
CA LEU A 180 8.28 -21.56 0.46
C LEU A 180 8.96 -22.93 0.42
N THR A 181 10.08 -23.04 -0.30
CA THR A 181 10.86 -24.29 -0.38
C THR A 181 11.49 -24.65 0.96
N THR A 182 11.94 -23.65 1.72
CA THR A 182 12.51 -23.87 3.07
C THR A 182 11.46 -24.40 4.03
N ILE A 183 10.24 -23.84 4.00
CA ILE A 183 9.10 -24.33 4.82
C ILE A 183 8.75 -25.76 4.43
N GLN A 184 8.57 -26.02 3.13
CA GLN A 184 8.25 -27.36 2.62
C GLN A 184 9.26 -28.41 3.07
N LYS A 185 10.56 -28.08 3.07
CA LYS A 185 11.62 -28.99 3.54
C LYS A 185 11.52 -29.26 5.03
N LYS A 186 11.18 -28.26 5.85
CA LYS A 186 10.99 -28.44 7.29
C LYS A 186 9.79 -29.34 7.58
N GLU A 187 8.65 -29.10 6.92
CA GLU A 187 7.42 -29.87 7.12
C GLU A 187 7.53 -31.33 6.69
N LYS A 188 8.34 -31.65 5.66
CA LYS A 188 8.59 -33.04 5.25
C LYS A 188 9.48 -33.83 6.23
N ASN A 189 10.16 -33.14 7.14
CA ASN A 189 11.09 -33.74 8.10
C ASN A 189 10.51 -33.82 9.53
N VAL A 190 9.22 -33.48 9.69
CA VAL A 190 8.42 -33.60 10.91
C VAL A 190 7.43 -34.75 10.73
#